data_AF-A0A966GMC7-F1
#
_entry.id   AF-A0A966GMC7-F1
#
_cell.length_a   1.000
_cell.length_b   1.000
_cell.length_c   1.000
_cell.angle_alpha   90.00
_cell.angle_beta   90.00
_cell.angle_gamma   90.00
#
_symmetry.space_group_name_H-M   'P 1'
#
loop_
_entity.id
_entity.type
_entity.pdbx_description
1 polymer ?
#
loop_
_entity_poly.entity_id
_entity_poly.type
_entity_poly.pdbx_seq_one_letter_code
_entity_poly.pdbx_strand_id
1 'polypeptide(L)'
;MKAKTKKTSLKKNGATHVDLINKIESAALVGRGGAGYPVAWKWKAVEEALKSEKEAYIVVNGAEGEPGVKKDAFILEKHPEDFIFGLNLAFEFLGKNKVKKIYLFLNKTYIKSSANKIRKILADKKYSDLEKKVEFFSKPLDAGYIGGEESSMLNIIEGKKGEPRIRPPFPTTSGLFSKPTLINNVETFFDVALVAKDEYRGDRFYTISGAIKKPGVYRFPALMPIENVLKQSANYPNFDFFVQIGGNASGEILNKEQINVPADSAASIMVYDKNKTDEKKLIEYWLKFYFNNSCGQCLTCREGTYRLYEMIKAKTYDQKIFWDIVSALDDSSFCALGSSLPIPLLSYYRNIKGVEKV
;
A
#
# COMPACT_ATOMS: atom_id res chain seq x y z
N MET A 1 -15.05 48.12 -6.83
CA MET A 1 -15.03 47.51 -5.47
C MET A 1 -14.22 46.22 -5.52
N LYS A 2 -13.03 46.19 -4.91
CA LYS A 2 -12.12 45.03 -4.88
C LYS A 2 -12.50 44.11 -3.72
N ALA A 3 -12.91 42.87 -4.02
CA ALA A 3 -13.15 41.85 -3.01
C ALA A 3 -11.80 41.36 -2.44
N LYS A 4 -11.59 41.61 -1.15
CA LYS A 4 -10.41 41.16 -0.39
C LYS A 4 -10.52 39.64 -0.15
N THR A 5 -9.61 38.89 -0.75
CA THR A 5 -9.34 37.48 -0.44
C THR A 5 -8.90 37.37 1.03
N LYS A 6 -9.69 36.69 1.87
CA LYS A 6 -9.34 36.38 3.25
C LYS A 6 -8.14 35.41 3.25
N LYS A 7 -6.96 35.91 3.62
CA LYS A 7 -5.81 35.09 4.00
C LYS A 7 -6.12 34.41 5.34
N THR A 8 -6.33 33.11 5.34
CA THR A 8 -6.39 32.29 6.55
C THR A 8 -4.99 32.19 7.13
N SER A 9 -4.69 33.04 8.11
CA SER A 9 -3.45 32.95 8.89
C SER A 9 -3.59 31.82 9.92
N LEU A 10 -2.90 30.71 9.69
CA LEU A 10 -2.76 29.60 10.63
C LEU A 10 -1.99 30.09 11.89
N LYS A 11 -2.60 30.02 13.08
CA LYS A 11 -1.99 30.45 14.36
C LYS A 11 -1.89 29.28 15.37
N LYS A 12 -0.68 29.16 15.95
CA LYS A 12 -0.25 28.61 17.26
C LYS A 12 -0.54 27.12 17.60
N ASN A 13 0.43 26.27 17.21
CA ASN A 13 1.13 25.13 17.83
C ASN A 13 0.53 24.25 18.96
N GLY A 14 -0.73 24.39 19.37
CA GLY A 14 -1.36 23.48 20.34
C GLY A 14 -2.81 23.13 19.96
N ALA A 15 -3.58 24.13 19.52
CA ALA A 15 -4.95 23.93 19.04
C ALA A 15 -5.00 23.27 17.65
N THR A 16 -3.96 23.44 16.83
CA THR A 16 -3.89 22.97 15.43
C THR A 16 -3.68 21.46 15.31
N HIS A 17 -2.95 20.83 16.25
CA HIS A 17 -2.69 19.39 16.21
C HIS A 17 -3.91 18.58 16.67
N VAL A 18 -4.56 19.04 17.75
CA VAL A 18 -5.81 18.46 18.25
C VAL A 18 -6.91 18.59 17.20
N ASP A 19 -6.99 19.73 16.50
CA ASP A 19 -7.95 19.90 15.42
C ASP A 19 -7.69 18.92 14.25
N LEU A 20 -6.44 18.80 13.79
CA LEU A 20 -6.11 17.86 12.71
C LEU A 20 -6.43 16.41 13.06
N ILE A 21 -6.02 15.93 14.23
CA ILE A 21 -6.24 14.53 14.60
C ILE A 21 -7.74 14.22 14.75
N ASN A 22 -8.52 15.17 15.30
CA ASN A 22 -9.97 15.04 15.41
C ASN A 22 -10.64 15.02 14.03
N LYS A 23 -10.16 15.83 13.08
CA LYS A 23 -10.62 15.78 11.68
C LYS A 23 -10.32 14.43 11.03
N ILE A 24 -9.12 13.88 11.24
CA ILE A 24 -8.72 12.56 10.71
C ILE A 24 -9.60 11.45 11.31
N GLU A 25 -9.89 11.50 12.61
CA GLU A 25 -10.79 10.55 13.28
C GLU A 25 -12.23 10.67 12.79
N SER A 26 -12.74 11.89 12.67
CA SER A 26 -14.10 12.15 12.16
C SER A 26 -14.26 11.70 10.71
N ALA A 27 -13.20 11.80 9.91
CA ALA A 27 -13.16 11.31 8.54
C ALA A 27 -13.02 9.77 8.44
N ALA A 28 -12.85 9.06 9.56
CA ALA A 28 -12.56 7.63 9.62
C ALA A 28 -11.43 7.21 8.67
N LEU A 29 -10.39 8.05 8.55
CA LEU A 29 -9.32 7.82 7.58
C LEU A 29 -8.47 6.61 7.98
N VAL A 30 -8.35 5.68 7.05
CA VAL A 30 -7.53 4.45 7.18
C VAL A 30 -6.32 4.50 6.26
N GLY A 31 -5.26 3.79 6.64
CA GLY A 31 -4.06 3.65 5.83
C GLY A 31 -4.35 3.03 4.46
N ARG A 32 -3.87 3.67 3.41
CA ARG A 32 -4.10 3.29 1.99
C ARG A 32 -3.03 2.36 1.40
N GLY A 33 -2.25 1.71 2.27
CA GLY A 33 -1.21 0.75 1.89
C GLY A 33 -1.65 -0.71 1.84
N GLY A 34 -2.92 -1.02 2.12
CA GLY A 34 -3.48 -2.37 2.11
C GLY A 34 -4.12 -2.78 3.44
N ALA A 35 -3.40 -2.63 4.56
CA ALA A 35 -3.86 -3.13 5.87
C ALA A 35 -5.03 -2.35 6.51
N GLY A 36 -5.39 -1.16 6.01
CA GLY A 36 -6.57 -0.43 6.51
C GLY A 36 -6.49 0.07 7.96
N TYR A 37 -5.29 0.16 8.57
CA TYR A 37 -5.17 0.59 9.97
C TYR A 37 -5.55 2.07 10.16
N PRO A 38 -6.31 2.45 11.21
CA PRO A 38 -6.72 3.84 11.44
C PRO A 38 -5.53 4.80 11.54
N VAL A 39 -5.53 5.85 10.71
CA VAL A 39 -4.39 6.78 10.62
C VAL A 39 -4.19 7.53 11.93
N ALA A 40 -5.28 8.03 12.52
CA ALA A 40 -5.21 8.77 13.78
C ALA A 40 -4.61 7.94 14.92
N TRP A 41 -4.97 6.66 15.02
CA TRP A 41 -4.42 5.78 16.05
C TRP A 41 -2.94 5.55 15.85
N LYS A 42 -2.48 5.36 14.60
CA LYS A 42 -1.05 5.20 14.30
C LYS A 42 -0.27 6.46 14.69
N TRP A 43 -0.81 7.64 14.39
CA TRP A 43 -0.18 8.93 14.72
C TRP A 43 -0.11 9.14 16.24
N LYS A 44 -1.21 8.91 16.96
CA LYS A 44 -1.26 8.98 18.43
C LYS A 44 -0.29 8.00 19.08
N ALA A 45 -0.13 6.79 18.54
CA ALA A 45 0.83 5.81 19.07
C ALA A 45 2.29 6.28 18.97
N VAL A 46 2.66 6.95 17.87
CA VAL A 46 4.00 7.54 17.70
C VAL A 46 4.19 8.75 18.62
N GLU A 47 3.18 9.61 18.72
CA GLU A 47 3.19 10.77 19.63
C GLU A 47 3.34 10.33 21.10
N GLU A 48 2.66 9.26 21.51
CA GLU A 48 2.79 8.69 22.85
C GLU A 48 4.22 8.19 23.11
N ALA A 49 4.79 7.41 22.19
CA ALA A 49 6.16 6.92 22.32
C ALA A 49 7.19 8.08 22.34
N LEU A 50 6.89 9.20 21.68
CA LEU A 50 7.68 10.43 21.69
C LEU A 50 7.64 11.22 23.02
N LYS A 51 6.85 10.80 24.00
CA LYS A 51 6.90 11.36 25.36
C LYS A 51 8.14 10.88 26.12
N SER A 52 8.56 9.64 25.89
CA SER A 52 9.75 9.03 26.49
C SER A 52 11.00 9.11 25.60
N GLU A 53 10.85 9.52 24.34
CA GLU A 53 11.92 9.56 23.35
C GLU A 53 12.26 10.97 22.89
N LYS A 54 13.53 11.19 22.53
CA LYS A 54 14.02 12.50 22.08
C LYS A 54 13.77 12.77 20.60
N GLU A 55 13.68 11.70 19.80
CA GLU A 55 13.61 11.80 18.36
C GLU A 55 12.71 10.72 17.75
N ALA A 56 12.13 11.05 16.60
CA ALA A 56 11.35 10.14 15.77
C ALA A 56 11.75 10.24 14.29
N TYR A 57 11.27 9.29 13.52
CA TYR A 57 11.41 9.25 12.07
C TYR A 57 10.05 9.20 11.38
N ILE A 58 10.00 9.69 10.15
CA ILE A 58 8.86 9.48 9.26
C ILE A 58 9.34 8.72 8.04
N VAL A 59 8.59 7.72 7.62
CA VAL A 59 8.84 6.97 6.39
C VAL A 59 7.62 7.06 5.50
N VAL A 60 7.82 7.55 4.29
CA VAL A 60 6.82 7.48 3.22
C VAL A 60 7.03 6.19 2.46
N ASN A 61 6.07 5.28 2.56
CA ASN A 61 6.05 4.04 1.80
C ASN A 61 5.43 4.29 0.41
N GLY A 62 6.30 4.51 -0.58
CA GLY A 62 5.97 4.47 -2.01
C GLY A 62 6.70 3.32 -2.71
N ALA A 63 6.82 2.18 -2.02
CA ALA A 63 7.43 0.96 -2.55
C ALA A 63 6.57 0.28 -3.62
N GLU A 64 5.24 0.55 -3.63
CA GLU A 64 4.22 0.04 -4.56
C GLU A 64 4.65 -1.22 -5.31
N GLY A 65 4.71 -2.34 -4.57
CA GLY A 65 5.28 -3.60 -5.06
C GLY A 65 4.28 -4.52 -5.75
N GLU A 66 2.98 -4.31 -5.53
CA GLU A 66 1.93 -5.11 -6.18
C GLU A 66 1.98 -4.91 -7.70
N PRO A 67 2.08 -5.98 -8.50
CA PRO A 67 2.18 -5.87 -9.94
C PRO A 67 1.04 -5.04 -10.52
N GLY A 68 1.34 -4.08 -11.38
CA GLY A 68 0.31 -3.30 -12.08
C GLY A 68 -0.46 -2.28 -11.25
N VAL A 69 -0.20 -2.15 -9.95
CA VAL A 69 -0.73 -1.05 -9.12
C VAL A 69 0.12 0.20 -9.36
N LYS A 70 -0.53 1.35 -9.58
CA LYS A 70 0.15 2.61 -10.01
C LYS A 70 -0.41 3.87 -9.34
N LYS A 71 -1.22 3.71 -8.29
CA LYS A 71 -1.88 4.82 -7.60
C LYS A 71 -0.87 5.74 -6.94
N ASP A 72 0.19 5.20 -6.34
CA ASP A 72 1.21 6.00 -5.65
C ASP A 72 2.03 6.79 -6.68
N ALA A 73 2.44 6.14 -7.77
CA ALA A 73 3.09 6.81 -8.89
C ALA A 73 2.23 7.95 -9.46
N PHE A 74 0.94 7.70 -9.66
CA PHE A 74 -0.01 8.71 -10.16
C PHE A 74 -0.10 9.91 -9.22
N ILE A 75 -0.19 9.70 -7.91
CA ILE A 75 -0.26 10.77 -6.91
C ILE A 75 1.02 11.60 -6.90
N LEU A 76 2.19 10.96 -6.90
CA LEU A 76 3.48 11.68 -6.94
C LEU A 76 3.66 12.48 -8.24
N GLU A 77 3.04 12.05 -9.35
CA GLU A 77 3.15 12.73 -10.63
C GLU A 77 2.15 13.89 -10.79
N LYS A 78 0.89 13.66 -10.40
CA LYS A 78 -0.25 14.55 -10.66
C LYS A 78 -0.68 15.39 -9.45
N HIS A 79 -0.45 14.90 -8.23
CA HIS A 79 -0.81 15.56 -6.98
C HIS A 79 0.36 15.72 -5.99
N PRO A 80 1.57 16.11 -6.45
CA PRO A 80 2.72 16.19 -5.55
C PRO A 80 2.58 17.28 -4.48
N GLU A 81 1.82 18.35 -4.74
CA GLU A 81 1.61 19.43 -3.77
C GLU A 81 0.79 18.99 -2.57
N ASP A 82 -0.30 18.25 -2.80
CA ASP A 82 -1.16 17.69 -1.76
C ASP A 82 -0.40 16.65 -0.95
N PHE A 83 0.34 15.76 -1.62
CA PHE A 83 1.22 14.79 -0.96
C PHE A 83 2.22 15.48 -0.02
N ILE A 84 2.94 16.50 -0.49
CA ILE A 84 3.93 17.22 0.33
C ILE A 84 3.26 18.02 1.45
N PHE A 85 2.08 18.59 1.22
CA PHE A 85 1.32 19.25 2.28
C PHE A 85 0.94 18.28 3.40
N GLY A 86 0.44 17.09 3.06
CA GLY A 86 0.10 16.05 4.04
C GLY A 86 1.32 15.54 4.81
N LEU A 87 2.45 15.36 4.12
CA LEU A 87 3.73 15.03 4.76
C LEU A 87 4.18 16.14 5.73
N ASN A 88 4.03 17.41 5.36
CA ASN A 88 4.34 18.53 6.24
C ASN A 88 3.45 18.54 7.48
N LEU A 89 2.17 18.21 7.36
CA LEU A 89 1.25 18.10 8.50
C LEU A 89 1.68 16.99 9.47
N ALA A 90 2.14 15.85 8.97
CA ALA A 90 2.70 14.78 9.82
C ALA A 90 3.99 15.22 10.53
N PHE A 91 4.86 15.91 9.81
CA PHE A 91 6.09 16.49 10.36
C PHE A 91 5.82 17.55 11.44
N GLU A 92 4.79 18.37 11.25
CA GLU A 92 4.31 19.33 12.24
C GLU A 92 3.71 18.64 13.46
N PHE A 93 2.83 17.67 13.24
CA PHE A 93 2.14 16.92 14.28
C PHE A 93 3.12 16.27 15.27
N LEU A 94 4.15 15.57 14.77
CA LEU A 94 5.19 14.95 15.62
C LEU A 94 6.16 15.95 16.26
N GLY A 95 6.09 17.22 15.87
CA GLY A 95 7.00 18.28 16.28
C GLY A 95 8.27 18.31 15.44
N LYS A 96 8.45 19.37 14.64
CA LYS A 96 9.57 19.53 13.69
C LYS A 96 10.95 19.26 14.28
N ASN A 97 11.16 19.66 15.53
CA ASN A 97 12.44 19.49 16.24
C ASN A 97 12.69 18.06 16.72
N LYS A 98 11.63 17.27 16.94
CA LYS A 98 11.72 15.85 17.33
C LYS A 98 11.93 14.95 16.12
N VAL A 99 11.47 15.34 14.94
CA VAL A 99 11.68 14.51 13.74
C VAL A 99 13.13 14.67 13.26
N LYS A 100 13.90 13.59 13.35
CA LYS A 100 15.31 13.56 12.96
C LYS A 100 15.47 13.56 11.45
N LYS A 101 14.76 12.67 10.78
CA LYS A 101 14.84 12.45 9.33
C LYS A 101 13.52 11.92 8.78
N ILE A 102 13.25 12.23 7.52
CA ILE A 102 12.11 11.74 6.76
C ILE A 102 12.63 10.99 5.54
N TYR A 103 12.33 9.71 5.43
CA TYR A 103 12.72 8.89 4.28
C TYR A 103 11.56 8.75 3.30
N LEU A 104 11.74 9.25 2.08
CA LEU A 104 10.88 8.94 0.95
C LEU A 104 11.35 7.62 0.34
N PHE A 105 10.83 6.50 0.85
CA PHE A 105 11.16 5.17 0.37
C PHE A 105 10.33 4.86 -0.87
N LEU A 106 10.91 5.10 -2.04
CA LEU A 106 10.22 5.10 -3.31
C LEU A 106 10.83 4.08 -4.27
N ASN A 107 10.00 3.50 -5.13
CA ASN A 107 10.48 2.78 -6.30
C ASN A 107 11.45 3.63 -7.13
N LYS A 108 12.48 2.99 -7.69
CA LYS A 108 13.50 3.66 -8.52
C LYS A 108 12.90 4.43 -9.69
N THR A 109 11.85 3.89 -10.31
CA THR A 109 11.09 4.54 -11.40
C THR A 109 10.34 5.77 -10.92
N TYR A 110 9.85 5.77 -9.69
CA TYR A 110 9.07 6.88 -9.13
C TYR A 110 10.00 8.02 -8.73
N ILE A 111 11.17 7.70 -8.16
CA ILE A 111 12.23 8.71 -7.94
C ILE A 111 12.59 9.39 -9.25
N LYS A 112 12.85 8.63 -10.31
CA LYS A 112 13.20 9.20 -11.62
C LYS A 112 12.13 10.15 -12.16
N SER A 113 10.85 9.85 -11.97
CA SER A 113 9.74 10.62 -12.54
C SER A 113 9.25 11.77 -11.65
N SER A 114 9.37 11.66 -10.33
CA SER A 114 8.75 12.59 -9.37
C SER A 114 9.74 13.40 -8.52
N ALA A 115 10.99 12.95 -8.35
CA ALA A 115 11.91 13.59 -7.39
C ALA A 115 12.19 15.06 -7.71
N ASN A 116 12.33 15.43 -8.99
CA ASN A 116 12.55 16.83 -9.37
C ASN A 116 11.34 17.72 -9.07
N LYS A 117 10.11 17.21 -9.28
CA LYS A 117 8.88 17.95 -8.94
C LYS A 117 8.78 18.14 -7.43
N ILE A 118 9.04 17.07 -6.66
CA ILE A 118 9.01 17.11 -5.20
C ILE A 118 10.05 18.10 -4.66
N ARG A 119 11.30 18.05 -5.15
CA ARG A 119 12.35 19.01 -4.76
C ARG A 119 11.95 20.45 -5.07
N LYS A 120 11.36 20.70 -6.24
CA LYS A 120 10.88 22.05 -6.61
C LYS A 120 9.82 22.57 -5.64
N ILE A 121 8.91 21.72 -5.17
CA ILE A 121 7.89 22.08 -4.18
C ILE A 121 8.54 22.32 -2.82
N LEU A 122 9.44 21.44 -2.38
CA LEU A 122 10.14 21.55 -1.10
C LEU A 122 11.01 22.81 -0.99
N ALA A 123 11.51 23.34 -2.11
CA ALA A 123 12.27 24.60 -2.16
C ALA A 123 11.43 25.86 -1.86
N ASP A 124 10.10 25.75 -1.77
CA ASP A 124 9.26 26.85 -1.26
C ASP A 124 9.60 27.14 0.20
N LYS A 125 9.75 28.44 0.54
CA LYS A 125 10.06 28.92 1.89
C LYS A 125 9.15 28.32 2.97
N LYS A 126 7.88 28.02 2.67
CA LYS A 126 6.97 27.40 3.65
C LYS A 126 7.38 25.97 4.07
N TYR A 127 8.17 25.28 3.25
CA TYR A 127 8.65 23.92 3.50
C TYR A 127 10.14 23.86 3.83
N SER A 128 10.80 24.99 4.11
CA SER A 128 12.26 25.03 4.33
C SER A 128 12.75 24.13 5.46
N ASP A 129 11.93 23.91 6.49
CA ASP A 129 12.27 22.99 7.59
C ASP A 129 12.09 21.53 7.20
N LEU A 130 11.05 21.25 6.40
CA LEU A 130 10.76 19.92 5.88
C LEU A 130 11.84 19.49 4.89
N GLU A 131 12.22 20.37 3.97
CA GLU A 131 13.26 20.14 2.96
C GLU A 131 14.57 19.63 3.57
N LYS A 132 15.01 20.24 4.68
CA LYS A 132 16.24 19.85 5.40
C LYS A 132 16.17 18.44 5.99
N LYS A 133 14.97 17.91 6.22
CA LYS A 133 14.73 16.61 6.85
C LYS A 133 14.46 15.50 5.84
N VAL A 134 14.05 15.83 4.62
CA VAL A 134 13.70 14.85 3.59
C VAL A 134 14.96 14.21 2.98
N GLU A 135 14.91 12.90 2.80
CA GLU A 135 15.86 12.12 2.03
C GLU A 135 15.15 11.15 1.12
N PHE A 136 15.55 11.13 -0.14
CA PHE A 136 15.04 10.16 -1.11
C PHE A 136 15.79 8.85 -0.95
N PHE A 137 15.07 7.78 -0.65
CA PHE A 137 15.63 6.44 -0.55
C PHE A 137 15.07 5.58 -1.69
N SER A 138 15.94 5.15 -2.61
CA SER A 138 15.54 4.26 -3.69
C SER A 138 15.39 2.85 -3.16
N LYS A 139 14.19 2.29 -3.27
CA LYS A 139 13.97 0.86 -3.02
C LYS A 139 14.94 0.04 -3.90
N PRO A 140 15.73 -0.86 -3.30
CA PRO A 140 16.56 -1.79 -4.05
C PRO A 140 15.69 -2.68 -4.96
N LEU A 141 16.21 -3.06 -6.13
CA LEU A 141 15.45 -3.87 -7.09
C LEU A 141 15.25 -5.30 -6.56
N ASP A 142 16.27 -5.84 -5.92
CA ASP A 142 16.31 -7.14 -5.24
C ASP A 142 15.44 -7.21 -3.99
N ALA A 143 15.04 -6.07 -3.42
CA ALA A 143 14.09 -6.04 -2.31
C ALA A 143 12.67 -6.49 -2.71
N GLY A 144 12.36 -6.60 -4.01
CA GLY A 144 11.10 -7.17 -4.49
C GLY A 144 9.84 -6.55 -3.88
N TYR A 145 8.77 -7.34 -3.78
CA TYR A 145 7.53 -7.01 -3.11
C TYR A 145 7.72 -6.86 -1.60
N ILE A 146 8.54 -7.72 -0.98
CA ILE A 146 8.73 -7.75 0.47
C ILE A 146 9.30 -6.45 1.02
N GLY A 147 10.10 -5.71 0.23
CA GLY A 147 10.61 -4.40 0.60
C GLY A 147 9.53 -3.32 0.79
N GLY A 148 8.28 -3.59 0.43
CA GLY A 148 7.12 -2.76 0.75
C GLY A 148 6.48 -3.05 2.12
N GLU A 149 6.83 -4.16 2.77
CA GLU A 149 6.39 -4.49 4.12
C GLU A 149 7.03 -3.51 5.12
N GLU A 150 6.24 -3.01 6.07
CA GLU A 150 6.62 -1.87 6.92
C GLU A 150 7.96 -2.07 7.61
N SER A 151 8.21 -3.24 8.20
CA SER A 151 9.40 -3.53 8.99
C SER A 151 10.61 -3.98 8.17
N SER A 152 10.37 -4.68 7.05
CA SER A 152 11.39 -5.00 6.03
C SER A 152 11.98 -3.71 5.46
N MET A 153 11.13 -2.74 5.13
CA MET A 153 11.54 -1.41 4.68
C MET A 153 12.48 -0.72 5.67
N LEU A 154 12.19 -0.81 6.98
CA LEU A 154 13.06 -0.23 7.99
C LEU A 154 14.44 -0.87 8.00
N ASN A 155 14.49 -2.21 7.90
CA ASN A 155 15.75 -2.92 7.81
C ASN A 155 16.55 -2.50 6.57
N ILE A 156 15.91 -2.34 5.42
CA ILE A 156 16.57 -1.88 4.19
C ILE A 156 17.15 -0.47 4.37
N ILE A 157 16.40 0.46 4.96
CA ILE A 157 16.88 1.83 5.24
C ILE A 157 18.09 1.79 6.20
N GLU A 158 18.10 0.87 7.15
CA GLU A 158 19.21 0.65 8.09
C GLU A 158 20.40 -0.12 7.49
N GLY A 159 20.35 -0.52 6.21
CA GLY A 159 21.41 -1.30 5.55
C GLY A 159 21.44 -2.78 5.95
N LYS A 160 20.35 -3.30 6.53
CA LYS A 160 20.16 -4.71 6.89
C LYS A 160 19.40 -5.45 5.78
N LYS A 161 19.34 -6.78 5.89
CA LYS A 161 18.49 -7.61 5.01
C LYS A 161 17.02 -7.21 5.13
N GLY A 162 16.29 -7.20 4.02
CA GLY A 162 14.85 -6.91 3.94
C GLY A 162 13.94 -8.01 4.51
N GLU A 163 14.34 -8.60 5.63
CA GLU A 163 13.54 -9.57 6.39
C GLU A 163 12.61 -8.80 7.34
N PRO A 164 11.30 -9.11 7.39
CA PRO A 164 10.40 -8.51 8.37
C PRO A 164 10.84 -8.74 9.83
N ARG A 165 10.53 -7.77 10.69
CA ARG A 165 10.87 -7.81 12.12
C ARG A 165 9.80 -8.52 12.94
N ILE A 166 10.23 -9.19 14.01
CA ILE A 166 9.33 -9.74 15.04
C ILE A 166 8.60 -8.58 15.72
N ARG A 167 7.28 -8.74 15.85
CA ARG A 167 6.39 -7.81 16.55
C ARG A 167 5.70 -8.56 17.70
N PRO A 168 5.53 -7.94 18.88
CA PRO A 168 6.05 -6.63 19.29
C PRO A 168 7.58 -6.60 19.51
N PRO A 169 8.23 -5.40 19.51
CA PRO A 169 7.63 -4.07 19.43
C PRO A 169 7.22 -3.66 18.00
N PHE A 170 6.19 -2.81 17.90
CA PHE A 170 5.74 -2.24 16.61
C PHE A 170 6.61 -1.04 16.20
N PRO A 171 6.70 -0.73 14.88
CA PRO A 171 7.44 0.42 14.37
C PRO A 171 7.07 1.77 15.01
N THR A 172 5.82 1.93 15.45
CA THR A 172 5.35 3.14 16.12
C THR A 172 6.07 3.40 17.44
N THR A 173 6.53 2.33 18.11
CA THR A 173 7.29 2.39 19.37
C THR A 173 8.79 2.24 19.12
N SER A 174 9.20 1.27 18.31
CA SER A 174 10.59 0.98 17.99
C SER A 174 10.73 0.59 16.52
N GLY A 175 10.95 1.61 15.68
CA GLY A 175 11.12 1.50 14.24
C GLY A 175 12.57 1.75 13.81
N LEU A 176 12.79 2.77 12.99
CA LEU A 176 14.11 3.12 12.47
C LEU A 176 15.06 3.45 13.62
N PHE A 177 16.21 2.78 13.63
CA PHE A 177 17.25 2.97 14.63
C PHE A 177 16.72 2.81 16.08
N SER A 178 15.73 1.92 16.24
CA SER A 178 15.01 1.69 17.49
C SER A 178 14.30 2.93 18.05
N LYS A 179 13.88 3.86 17.18
CA LYS A 179 13.14 5.06 17.54
C LYS A 179 11.70 5.02 17.04
N PRO A 180 10.76 5.72 17.69
CA PRO A 180 9.38 5.84 17.21
C PRO A 180 9.36 6.27 15.75
N THR A 181 8.66 5.51 14.91
CA THR A 181 8.64 5.75 13.46
C THR A 181 7.22 5.75 12.92
N LEU A 182 6.84 6.87 12.32
CA LEU A 182 5.58 6.99 11.60
C LEU A 182 5.75 6.51 10.15
N ILE A 183 5.08 5.42 9.79
CA ILE A 183 5.09 4.85 8.44
C ILE A 183 3.70 4.98 7.84
N ASN A 184 3.58 5.71 6.73
CA ASN A 184 2.33 5.86 5.98
C ASN A 184 2.60 5.75 4.47
N ASN A 185 1.59 5.27 3.74
CA ASN A 185 1.62 5.19 2.28
C ASN A 185 1.47 6.58 1.65
N VAL A 186 1.96 6.74 0.41
CA VAL A 186 1.85 8.00 -0.36
C VAL A 186 0.41 8.53 -0.38
N GLU A 187 -0.58 7.68 -0.70
CA GLU A 187 -1.99 8.08 -0.75
C GLU A 187 -2.53 8.48 0.63
N THR A 188 -1.99 7.90 1.71
CA THR A 188 -2.40 8.27 3.07
C THR A 188 -2.01 9.71 3.39
N PHE A 189 -0.80 10.15 3.02
CA PHE A 189 -0.40 11.55 3.18
C PHE A 189 -1.24 12.48 2.30
N PHE A 190 -1.53 12.08 1.07
CA PHE A 190 -2.45 12.81 0.19
C PHE A 190 -3.84 12.98 0.82
N ASP A 191 -4.42 11.91 1.37
CA ASP A 191 -5.73 11.97 2.01
C ASP A 191 -5.73 12.85 3.26
N VAL A 192 -4.66 12.81 4.07
CA VAL A 192 -4.47 13.72 5.22
C VAL A 192 -4.50 15.19 4.79
N ALA A 193 -3.88 15.53 3.66
CA ALA A 193 -3.93 16.90 3.12
C ALA A 193 -5.37 17.32 2.79
N LEU A 194 -6.16 16.44 2.19
CA LEU A 194 -7.55 16.74 1.85
C LEU A 194 -8.45 16.84 3.09
N VAL A 195 -8.22 16.00 4.10
CA VAL A 195 -8.91 16.11 5.40
C VAL A 195 -8.62 17.47 6.03
N ALA A 196 -7.37 17.91 6.02
CA ALA A 196 -6.99 19.22 6.58
C ALA A 196 -7.63 20.40 5.83
N LYS A 197 -7.90 20.24 4.52
CA LYS A 197 -8.57 21.22 3.66
C LYS A 197 -10.10 21.15 3.70
N ASP A 198 -10.67 20.20 4.45
CA ASP A 198 -12.11 19.89 4.43
C ASP A 198 -12.62 19.48 3.02
N GLU A 199 -11.74 18.88 2.22
CA GLU A 199 -11.99 18.42 0.84
C GLU A 199 -12.09 16.89 0.73
N TYR A 200 -11.86 16.16 1.82
CA TYR A 200 -11.92 14.71 1.84
C TYR A 200 -13.36 14.19 1.76
N ARG A 201 -13.65 13.33 0.78
CA ARG A 201 -15.00 12.81 0.50
C ARG A 201 -15.16 11.31 0.76
N GLY A 202 -14.17 10.69 1.42
CA GLY A 202 -14.14 9.22 1.55
C GLY A 202 -13.77 8.51 0.24
N ASP A 203 -13.21 9.24 -0.72
CA ASP A 203 -12.72 8.68 -1.98
C ASP A 203 -11.35 8.01 -1.80
N ARG A 204 -11.04 7.10 -2.71
CA ARG A 204 -9.71 6.48 -2.85
C ARG A 204 -9.34 6.30 -4.32
N PHE A 205 -8.05 6.06 -4.58
CA PHE A 205 -7.58 5.72 -5.91
C PHE A 205 -7.70 4.23 -6.19
N TYR A 206 -8.31 3.91 -7.34
CA TYR A 206 -8.41 2.57 -7.90
C TYR A 206 -7.46 2.43 -9.08
N THR A 207 -6.67 1.35 -9.11
CA THR A 207 -5.90 1.00 -10.31
C THR A 207 -6.62 -0.10 -11.08
N ILE A 208 -7.15 0.21 -12.25
CA ILE A 208 -7.90 -0.75 -13.08
C ILE A 208 -7.03 -1.20 -14.25
N SER A 209 -6.89 -2.51 -14.43
CA SER A 209 -6.02 -3.11 -15.46
C SER A 209 -6.60 -4.43 -16.01
N GLY A 210 -5.87 -5.09 -16.91
CA GLY A 210 -6.26 -6.36 -17.52
C GLY A 210 -7.01 -6.20 -18.85
N ALA A 211 -7.97 -7.10 -19.10
CA ALA A 211 -8.76 -7.18 -20.33
C ALA A 211 -9.82 -6.07 -20.43
N ILE A 212 -9.38 -4.81 -20.48
CA ILE A 212 -10.26 -3.63 -20.47
C ILE A 212 -9.84 -2.60 -21.52
N LYS A 213 -10.74 -1.64 -21.80
CA LYS A 213 -10.53 -0.60 -22.82
C LYS A 213 -9.66 0.55 -22.32
N LYS A 214 -9.82 0.97 -21.06
CA LYS A 214 -9.19 2.17 -20.50
C LYS A 214 -8.44 1.84 -19.19
N PRO A 215 -7.31 1.12 -19.24
CA PRO A 215 -6.50 0.90 -18.06
C PRO A 215 -5.97 2.21 -17.51
N GLY A 216 -5.91 2.33 -16.18
CA GLY A 216 -5.49 3.59 -15.55
C GLY A 216 -5.82 3.67 -14.06
N VAL A 217 -5.56 4.85 -13.51
CA VAL A 217 -5.86 5.19 -12.13
C VAL A 217 -7.10 6.08 -12.12
N TYR A 218 -8.09 5.71 -11.32
CA TYR A 218 -9.37 6.39 -11.19
C TYR A 218 -9.62 6.74 -9.73
N ARG A 219 -10.49 7.71 -9.48
CA ARG A 219 -10.82 8.14 -8.12
C ARG A 219 -12.33 8.04 -7.91
N PHE A 220 -12.72 7.23 -6.93
CA PHE A 220 -14.12 6.94 -6.61
C PHE A 220 -14.29 6.77 -5.08
N PRO A 221 -15.54 6.81 -4.57
CA PRO A 221 -15.83 6.51 -3.17
C PRO A 221 -15.27 5.14 -2.74
N ALA A 222 -14.63 5.07 -1.58
CA ALA A 222 -13.92 3.86 -1.12
C ALA A 222 -14.82 2.63 -0.96
N LEU A 223 -16.09 2.83 -0.64
CA LEU A 223 -17.08 1.78 -0.45
C LEU A 223 -17.92 1.52 -1.72
N MET A 224 -17.55 2.10 -2.87
CA MET A 224 -18.25 1.86 -4.12
C MET A 224 -18.08 0.40 -4.55
N PRO A 225 -19.16 -0.31 -4.91
CA PRO A 225 -19.07 -1.66 -5.46
C PRO A 225 -18.21 -1.71 -6.72
N ILE A 226 -17.43 -2.79 -6.88
CA ILE A 226 -16.53 -2.99 -8.03
C ILE A 226 -17.28 -2.87 -9.36
N GLU A 227 -18.50 -3.40 -9.43
CA GLU A 227 -19.36 -3.24 -10.60
C GLU A 227 -19.57 -1.77 -10.99
N ASN A 228 -19.86 -0.91 -10.00
CA ASN A 228 -20.08 0.51 -10.23
C ASN A 228 -18.78 1.22 -10.60
N VAL A 229 -17.66 0.86 -9.99
CA VAL A 229 -16.32 1.36 -10.36
C VAL A 229 -16.05 1.07 -11.85
N LEU A 230 -16.23 -0.18 -12.27
CA LEU A 230 -16.01 -0.60 -13.66
C LEU A 230 -16.97 0.10 -14.64
N LYS A 231 -18.24 0.28 -14.27
CA LYS A 231 -19.23 1.00 -15.09
C LYS A 231 -18.87 2.47 -15.25
N GLN A 232 -18.61 3.18 -14.15
CA GLN A 232 -18.29 4.62 -14.18
C GLN A 232 -16.94 4.90 -14.85
N SER A 233 -15.98 3.99 -14.75
CA SER A 233 -14.71 4.11 -15.47
C SER A 233 -14.82 3.71 -16.96
N ALA A 234 -16.00 3.32 -17.45
CA ALA A 234 -16.22 2.76 -18.78
C ALA A 234 -15.34 1.53 -19.10
N ASN A 235 -15.05 0.71 -18.08
CA ASN A 235 -14.27 -0.53 -18.17
C ASN A 235 -15.09 -1.80 -17.89
N TYR A 236 -16.40 -1.69 -17.68
CA TYR A 236 -17.26 -2.87 -17.50
C TYR A 236 -17.24 -3.74 -18.76
N PRO A 237 -16.77 -5.00 -18.70
CA PRO A 237 -16.64 -5.86 -19.87
C PRO A 237 -17.99 -6.28 -20.47
N ASN A 238 -17.99 -6.57 -21.77
CA ASN A 238 -19.13 -7.12 -22.50
C ASN A 238 -19.00 -8.62 -22.80
N PHE A 239 -18.03 -9.29 -22.18
CA PHE A 239 -17.76 -10.73 -22.30
C PHE A 239 -17.84 -11.40 -20.91
N ASP A 240 -17.72 -12.72 -20.83
CA ASP A 240 -17.67 -13.42 -19.52
C ASP A 240 -16.30 -13.20 -18.84
N PHE A 241 -16.32 -12.69 -17.62
CA PHE A 241 -15.13 -12.20 -16.93
C PHE A 241 -15.14 -12.51 -15.44
N PHE A 242 -13.96 -12.46 -14.85
CA PHE A 242 -13.75 -12.42 -13.41
C PHE A 242 -12.72 -11.34 -13.08
N VAL A 243 -12.61 -10.98 -11.81
CA VAL A 243 -11.69 -9.94 -11.34
C VAL A 243 -10.77 -10.46 -10.24
N GLN A 244 -9.54 -9.94 -10.20
CA GLN A 244 -8.67 -10.02 -9.02
C GLN A 244 -8.61 -8.64 -8.35
N ILE A 245 -8.85 -8.60 -7.04
CA ILE A 245 -9.02 -7.36 -6.29
C ILE A 245 -7.99 -7.19 -5.17
N GLY A 246 -7.53 -5.96 -4.94
CA GLY A 246 -6.66 -5.63 -3.80
C GLY A 246 -5.18 -5.98 -3.96
N GLY A 247 -4.82 -6.66 -5.04
CA GLY A 247 -3.45 -6.92 -5.50
C GLY A 247 -3.50 -7.81 -6.75
N ASN A 248 -2.68 -7.58 -7.76
CA ASN A 248 -2.76 -8.37 -9.00
C ASN A 248 -1.95 -9.68 -8.91
N ALA A 249 -1.31 -9.94 -7.77
CA ALA A 249 -0.76 -11.24 -7.43
C ALA A 249 -1.28 -11.79 -6.09
N SER A 250 -1.62 -10.92 -5.13
CA SER A 250 -2.07 -11.31 -3.78
C SER A 250 -3.57 -11.19 -3.54
N GLY A 251 -4.30 -10.60 -4.49
CA GLY A 251 -5.70 -10.26 -4.34
C GLY A 251 -6.67 -11.43 -4.43
N GLU A 252 -7.85 -11.27 -3.84
CA GLU A 252 -8.96 -12.21 -3.96
C GLU A 252 -9.52 -12.21 -5.39
N ILE A 253 -9.92 -13.38 -5.87
CA ILE A 253 -10.59 -13.57 -7.14
C ILE A 253 -12.10 -13.60 -6.93
N LEU A 254 -12.84 -12.73 -7.62
CA LEU A 254 -14.30 -12.68 -7.59
C LEU A 254 -14.86 -12.93 -8.98
N ASN A 255 -15.92 -13.73 -9.04
CA ASN A 255 -16.70 -13.90 -10.27
C ASN A 255 -17.66 -12.73 -10.49
N LYS A 256 -18.31 -12.68 -11.65
CA LYS A 256 -19.25 -11.61 -12.04
C LYS A 256 -20.44 -11.43 -11.08
N GLU A 257 -20.85 -12.44 -10.34
CA GLU A 257 -21.97 -12.35 -9.39
C GLU A 257 -21.53 -11.77 -8.04
N GLN A 258 -20.24 -11.86 -7.73
CA GLN A 258 -19.64 -11.43 -6.47
C GLN A 258 -19.10 -9.99 -6.49
N ILE A 259 -19.08 -9.30 -7.64
CA ILE A 259 -18.50 -7.94 -7.76
C ILE A 259 -19.38 -6.81 -7.18
N ASN A 260 -20.50 -7.13 -6.53
CA ASN A 260 -21.32 -6.15 -5.80
C ASN A 260 -20.79 -5.90 -4.37
N VAL A 261 -19.46 -5.85 -4.23
CA VAL A 261 -18.73 -5.56 -3.00
C VAL A 261 -17.68 -4.48 -3.26
N PRO A 262 -17.26 -3.68 -2.26
CA PRO A 262 -16.18 -2.73 -2.44
C PRO A 262 -14.84 -3.43 -2.65
N ALA A 263 -13.95 -2.83 -3.44
CA ALA A 263 -12.58 -3.34 -3.57
C ALA A 263 -11.74 -2.96 -2.34
N ASP A 264 -11.22 -3.97 -1.66
CA ASP A 264 -10.43 -3.83 -0.44
C ASP A 264 -8.92 -3.67 -0.72
N SER A 265 -8.11 -3.61 0.33
CA SER A 265 -6.64 -3.59 0.31
C SER A 265 -6.07 -2.46 -0.55
N ALA A 266 -5.31 -2.75 -1.61
CA ALA A 266 -4.67 -1.75 -2.48
C ALA A 266 -5.64 -1.09 -3.49
N ALA A 267 -6.92 -1.48 -3.51
CA ALA A 267 -7.92 -1.05 -4.48
C ALA A 267 -7.47 -1.20 -5.95
N SER A 268 -6.69 -2.23 -6.24
CA SER A 268 -6.48 -2.67 -7.62
C SER A 268 -7.64 -3.56 -8.09
N ILE A 269 -7.98 -3.46 -9.36
CA ILE A 269 -8.97 -4.30 -10.02
C ILE A 269 -8.34 -4.77 -11.34
N MET A 270 -7.93 -6.03 -11.39
CA MET A 270 -7.48 -6.66 -12.63
C MET A 270 -8.60 -7.50 -13.21
N VAL A 271 -9.04 -7.16 -14.42
CA VAL A 271 -10.10 -7.87 -15.13
C VAL A 271 -9.50 -8.95 -16.03
N TYR A 272 -10.06 -10.16 -15.97
CA TYR A 272 -9.68 -11.29 -16.79
C TYR A 272 -10.82 -11.71 -17.72
N ASP A 273 -10.51 -11.97 -18.98
CA ASP A 273 -11.43 -12.64 -19.91
C ASP A 273 -11.41 -14.14 -19.61
N LYS A 274 -12.53 -14.67 -19.11
CA LYS A 274 -12.61 -16.06 -18.64
C LYS A 274 -12.32 -17.07 -19.74
N ASN A 275 -12.66 -16.74 -21.00
CA ASN A 275 -12.47 -17.65 -22.14
C ASN A 275 -11.03 -17.62 -22.67
N LYS A 276 -10.28 -16.54 -22.42
CA LYS A 276 -8.89 -16.38 -22.89
C LYS A 276 -7.84 -16.65 -21.82
N THR A 277 -8.25 -16.69 -20.55
CA THR A 277 -7.32 -16.87 -19.44
C THR A 277 -6.94 -18.34 -19.31
N ASP A 278 -5.65 -18.62 -19.47
CA ASP A 278 -5.08 -19.93 -19.23
C ASP A 278 -4.81 -20.10 -17.73
N GLU A 279 -5.58 -20.97 -17.10
CA GLU A 279 -5.51 -21.29 -15.67
C GLU A 279 -4.10 -21.66 -15.22
N LYS A 280 -3.40 -22.51 -15.98
CA LYS A 280 -2.06 -22.98 -15.59
C LYS A 280 -1.05 -21.84 -15.59
N LYS A 281 -1.13 -20.96 -16.59
CA LYS A 281 -0.26 -19.78 -16.67
C LYS A 281 -0.56 -18.76 -15.57
N LEU A 282 -1.83 -18.61 -15.19
CA LEU A 282 -2.24 -17.70 -14.11
C LEU A 282 -1.71 -18.19 -12.76
N ILE A 283 -1.88 -19.47 -12.46
CA ILE A 283 -1.35 -20.09 -11.23
C ILE A 283 0.18 -20.05 -11.23
N GLU A 284 0.84 -20.40 -12.34
CA GLU A 284 2.29 -20.31 -12.47
C GLU A 284 2.79 -18.88 -12.23
N TYR A 285 2.07 -17.88 -12.75
CA TYR A 285 2.40 -16.46 -12.53
C TYR A 285 2.37 -16.08 -11.04
N TRP A 286 1.30 -16.44 -10.32
CA TRP A 286 1.20 -16.15 -8.88
C TRP A 286 2.31 -16.86 -8.10
N LEU A 287 2.51 -18.15 -8.29
CA LEU A 287 3.53 -18.92 -7.57
C LEU A 287 4.94 -18.41 -7.86
N LYS A 288 5.24 -18.09 -9.13
CA LYS A 288 6.52 -17.49 -9.53
C LYS A 288 6.72 -16.12 -8.87
N PHE A 289 5.66 -15.32 -8.76
CA PHE A 289 5.73 -14.04 -8.07
C PHE A 289 6.13 -14.23 -6.60
N TYR A 290 5.45 -15.11 -5.86
CA TYR A 290 5.77 -15.34 -4.45
C TYR A 290 7.16 -15.97 -4.25
N PHE A 291 7.52 -16.94 -5.08
CA PHE A 291 8.84 -17.56 -5.07
C PHE A 291 9.96 -16.50 -5.24
N ASN A 292 9.83 -15.62 -6.24
CA ASN A 292 10.83 -14.59 -6.51
C ASN A 292 10.88 -13.48 -5.45
N ASN A 293 9.83 -13.31 -4.65
CA ASN A 293 9.71 -12.22 -3.68
C ASN A 293 9.82 -12.66 -2.22
N SER A 294 10.08 -13.94 -1.97
CA SER A 294 10.36 -14.46 -0.64
C SER A 294 11.65 -13.85 -0.08
N CYS A 295 11.60 -13.32 1.14
CA CYS A 295 12.80 -12.87 1.86
C CYS A 295 13.67 -14.04 2.37
N GLY A 296 13.14 -15.27 2.37
CA GLY A 296 13.86 -16.45 2.82
C GLY A 296 13.90 -16.67 4.34
N GLN A 297 13.25 -15.82 5.14
CA GLN A 297 13.30 -15.88 6.61
C GLN A 297 12.57 -17.10 7.20
N CYS A 298 11.31 -17.34 6.84
CA CYS A 298 10.54 -18.46 7.35
C CYS A 298 10.57 -19.66 6.39
N LEU A 299 10.69 -20.87 6.96
CA LEU A 299 10.82 -22.12 6.20
C LEU A 299 9.61 -22.35 5.29
N THR A 300 8.40 -22.17 5.82
CA THR A 300 7.16 -22.40 5.07
C THR A 300 7.07 -21.51 3.83
N CYS A 301 7.36 -20.21 3.94
CA CYS A 301 7.36 -19.33 2.78
C CYS A 301 8.53 -19.60 1.82
N ARG A 302 9.74 -19.85 2.34
CA ARG A 302 10.93 -20.06 1.50
C ARG A 302 10.82 -21.35 0.68
N GLU A 303 10.56 -22.46 1.35
CA GLU A 303 10.51 -23.78 0.72
C GLU A 303 9.14 -24.02 0.09
N GLY A 304 8.05 -23.64 0.76
CA GLY A 304 6.69 -23.90 0.27
C GLY A 304 6.41 -23.24 -1.07
N THR A 305 6.74 -21.95 -1.23
CA THR A 305 6.55 -21.24 -2.51
C THR A 305 7.38 -21.86 -3.64
N TYR A 306 8.61 -22.31 -3.33
CA TYR A 306 9.47 -23.00 -4.29
C TYR A 306 8.86 -24.36 -4.72
N ARG A 307 8.41 -25.18 -3.76
CA ARG A 307 7.81 -26.50 -4.04
C ARG A 307 6.51 -26.40 -4.83
N LEU A 308 5.65 -25.44 -4.50
CA LEU A 308 4.42 -25.20 -5.26
C LEU A 308 4.74 -24.84 -6.72
N TYR A 309 5.72 -23.95 -6.93
CA TYR A 309 6.14 -23.56 -8.28
C TYR A 309 6.77 -24.73 -9.06
N GLU A 310 7.59 -25.56 -8.41
CA GLU A 310 8.15 -26.79 -8.98
C GLU A 310 7.07 -27.78 -9.41
N MET A 311 6.06 -28.01 -8.55
CA MET A 311 4.93 -28.91 -8.82
C MET A 311 4.14 -28.47 -10.06
N ILE A 312 3.78 -27.18 -10.16
CA ILE A 312 3.04 -26.66 -11.32
C ILE A 312 3.86 -26.79 -12.62
N LYS A 313 5.19 -26.61 -12.55
CA LYS A 313 6.08 -26.82 -13.69
C LYS A 313 6.22 -28.28 -14.11
N ALA A 314 6.24 -29.20 -13.15
CA ALA A 314 6.31 -30.64 -13.41
C ALA A 314 5.04 -31.18 -14.09
N LYS A 315 3.93 -30.41 -14.09
CA LYS A 315 2.60 -30.72 -14.65
C LYS A 315 1.86 -31.89 -13.99
N THR A 316 2.58 -32.84 -13.41
CA THR A 316 2.05 -34.00 -12.68
C THR A 316 2.57 -33.93 -11.25
N TYR A 317 1.67 -33.76 -10.28
CA TYR A 317 1.99 -33.67 -8.87
C TYR A 317 0.80 -34.15 -8.03
N ASP A 318 1.07 -34.51 -6.77
CA ASP A 318 0.04 -34.90 -5.82
C ASP A 318 -0.75 -33.65 -5.34
N GLN A 319 -2.04 -33.62 -5.65
CA GLN A 319 -2.93 -32.52 -5.27
C GLN A 319 -3.04 -32.37 -3.76
N LYS A 320 -3.03 -33.47 -3.00
CA LYS A 320 -3.12 -33.42 -1.54
C LYS A 320 -1.93 -32.68 -0.95
N ILE A 321 -0.72 -33.04 -1.40
CA ILE A 321 0.52 -32.39 -0.95
C ILE A 321 0.52 -30.90 -1.34
N PHE A 322 0.01 -30.56 -2.54
CA PHE A 322 -0.11 -29.17 -2.96
C PHE A 322 -0.96 -28.34 -1.99
N TRP A 323 -2.15 -28.83 -1.64
CA TRP A 323 -3.06 -28.10 -0.73
C TRP A 323 -2.59 -28.11 0.72
N ASP A 324 -1.92 -29.18 1.18
CA ASP A 324 -1.28 -29.20 2.49
C ASP A 324 -0.21 -28.09 2.61
N ILE A 325 0.58 -27.85 1.56
CA ILE A 325 1.57 -26.75 1.55
C ILE A 325 0.87 -25.38 1.53
N VAL A 326 -0.22 -25.23 0.76
CA VAL A 326 -0.99 -23.99 0.70
C VAL A 326 -1.61 -23.67 2.07
N SER A 327 -2.17 -24.65 2.78
CA SER A 327 -2.69 -24.45 4.14
C SER A 327 -1.57 -24.06 5.11
N ALA A 328 -0.44 -24.75 5.06
CA ALA A 328 0.69 -24.45 5.94
C ALA A 328 1.18 -22.99 5.76
N LEU A 329 1.16 -22.46 4.54
CA LEU A 329 1.51 -21.07 4.26
C LEU A 329 0.58 -20.08 4.98
N ASP A 330 -0.71 -20.35 5.05
CA ASP A 330 -1.64 -19.49 5.79
C ASP A 330 -1.36 -19.53 7.30
N ASP A 331 -1.20 -20.73 7.84
CA ASP A 331 -1.11 -20.97 9.28
C ASP A 331 0.24 -20.54 9.90
N SER A 332 1.33 -20.68 9.15
CA SER A 332 2.69 -20.61 9.73
C SER A 332 3.61 -19.56 9.10
N SER A 333 3.10 -18.79 8.13
CA SER A 333 3.90 -17.71 7.56
C SER A 333 4.08 -16.57 8.55
N PHE A 334 5.33 -16.14 8.67
CA PHE A 334 5.70 -15.06 9.60
C PHE A 334 5.09 -13.70 9.23
N CYS A 335 4.87 -13.45 7.94
CA CYS A 335 4.36 -12.17 7.45
C CYS A 335 3.35 -12.37 6.32
N ALA A 336 2.68 -11.27 5.95
CA ALA A 336 1.62 -11.25 4.95
C ALA A 336 2.04 -11.79 3.58
N LEU A 337 3.33 -11.74 3.18
CA LEU A 337 3.74 -12.30 1.90
C LEU A 337 3.39 -13.80 1.80
N GLY A 338 3.76 -14.59 2.81
CA GLY A 338 3.50 -16.03 2.75
C GLY A 338 2.01 -16.36 2.90
N SER A 339 1.32 -15.69 3.83
CA SER A 339 -0.11 -15.92 4.09
C SER A 339 -1.04 -15.32 3.03
N SER A 340 -0.54 -14.45 2.13
CA SER A 340 -1.35 -13.92 1.02
C SER A 340 -1.35 -14.82 -0.21
N LEU A 341 -0.43 -15.79 -0.34
CA LEU A 341 -0.41 -16.71 -1.49
C LEU A 341 -1.67 -17.57 -1.58
N PRO A 342 -2.20 -18.14 -0.47
CA PRO A 342 -3.42 -18.93 -0.50
C PRO A 342 -4.65 -18.17 -1.01
N ILE A 343 -4.74 -16.85 -0.78
CA ILE A 343 -5.90 -16.02 -1.11
C ILE A 343 -6.34 -16.15 -2.59
N PRO A 344 -5.49 -15.81 -3.59
CA PRO A 344 -5.86 -15.94 -5.01
C PRO A 344 -6.13 -17.39 -5.41
N LEU A 345 -5.39 -18.37 -4.86
CA LEU A 345 -5.60 -19.78 -5.20
C LEU A 345 -6.96 -20.28 -4.71
N LEU A 346 -7.22 -20.19 -3.41
CA LEU A 346 -8.45 -20.68 -2.79
C LEU A 346 -9.67 -19.97 -3.38
N SER A 347 -9.60 -18.64 -3.54
CA SER A 347 -10.71 -17.89 -4.14
C SER A 347 -10.94 -18.22 -5.60
N TYR A 348 -9.90 -18.46 -6.41
CA TYR A 348 -10.05 -18.89 -7.80
C TYR A 348 -10.75 -20.26 -7.90
N TYR A 349 -10.28 -21.25 -7.14
CA TYR A 349 -10.86 -22.60 -7.16
C TYR A 349 -12.31 -22.60 -6.65
N ARG A 350 -12.60 -21.84 -5.59
CA ARG A 350 -13.96 -21.71 -5.07
C ARG A 350 -14.88 -20.96 -6.02
N ASN A 351 -14.50 -19.75 -6.42
CA ASN A 351 -15.40 -18.80 -7.08
C ASN A 351 -15.49 -19.01 -8.60
N ILE A 352 -14.45 -19.56 -9.23
CA ILE A 352 -14.38 -19.76 -10.69
C ILE A 352 -14.54 -21.23 -11.07
N LYS A 353 -13.95 -22.15 -10.30
CA LYS A 353 -14.01 -23.60 -10.59
C LYS A 353 -15.14 -24.32 -9.86
N GLY A 354 -15.76 -23.70 -8.85
CA GLY A 354 -16.85 -24.30 -8.07
C GLY A 354 -16.39 -25.42 -7.14
N VAL A 355 -15.12 -25.42 -6.73
CA VAL A 355 -14.56 -26.43 -5.81
C VAL A 355 -14.72 -25.90 -4.38
N GLU A 356 -15.65 -26.49 -3.62
CA GLU A 356 -15.97 -26.02 -2.25
C GLU A 356 -14.94 -26.41 -1.19
N LYS A 357 -14.19 -27.49 -1.40
CA LYS A 357 -13.10 -27.95 -0.54
C LYS A 357 -11.93 -28.38 -1.39
N VAL A 358 -10.77 -27.79 -1.10
CA VAL A 358 -9.49 -28.14 -1.72
C VAL A 358 -8.54 -28.70 -0.68
#